data_AF-A0A7S2BNJ9-F1
#
_entry.id   AF-A0A7S2BNJ9-F1
#
_cell.length_a   1.000
_cell.length_b   1.000
_cell.length_c   1.000
_cell.angle_alpha   90.00
_cell.angle_beta   90.00
_cell.angle_gamma   90.00
#
_symmetry.space_group_name_H-M   'P 1'
#
loop_
_entity.id
_entity.type
_entity.pdbx_description
1 polymer ?
#
loop_
_entity_poly.entity_id
_entity_poly.type
_entity_poly.pdbx_seq_one_letter_code
_entity_poly.pdbx_strand_id
1 'polypeptide(L)'
;VVEDGLSIVFNNVTLVFLNESLFLREVVIEPDQFIDGLRLLLTGTESFNLTISSNYTLLFNSSSWHSRFIFGGLVNSMVYDECGVTAHGATSGDWNYVVHNHPLPITYEQSISIRGLLSILTSLFFLIVLCYVPASFATFVVKERSCKAKHIQLCSGVSIQAYWLSTYLWDLLLYTAFAGMVTAIFFCFGRQYAGVFIYPATTGFTLFILIWFYGVACLPLNYCYTFAFENPPSAQIAIMGINFVTGFCFVTLRNVLNAIGDPEGFLTFFEPVFHTLPPYNFGEGLMTLVSTSYTNEISGSNISTLGWGASGKSIFLLAVEAVVYFGLCLLLESPILATWRASLESFRMRVGRRQQSQQERGGGGGDGGAEGTGGTAGGDAGSMWCRVRVEEDLCGFDDDVAAEQRAVDALNLNDVDDGGGG
;
A
#
# COMPACT_ATOMS: atom_id res chain seq x y z
N VAL A 1 3.84 84.88 -2.25
CA VAL A 1 3.93 85.36 -0.86
C VAL A 1 4.12 84.11 -0.02
N VAL A 2 5.29 83.99 0.60
CA VAL A 2 5.61 82.94 1.57
C VAL A 2 4.72 83.21 2.78
N GLU A 3 3.78 82.31 3.05
CA GLU A 3 3.06 82.22 4.32
C GLU A 3 2.50 80.79 4.41
N ASP A 4 3.14 80.01 5.28
CA ASP A 4 2.72 78.80 5.99
C ASP A 4 1.63 77.89 5.37
N GLY A 5 2.04 76.66 5.06
CA GLY A 5 1.16 75.48 5.21
C GLY A 5 0.43 74.98 3.97
N LEU A 6 1.10 74.86 2.83
CA LEU A 6 0.53 74.12 1.68
C LEU A 6 1.06 72.68 1.65
N SER A 7 0.27 71.72 2.18
CA SER A 7 0.50 70.30 1.96
C SER A 7 -0.29 69.83 0.73
N ILE A 8 0.39 69.19 -0.22
CA ILE A 8 -0.25 68.59 -1.39
C ILE A 8 -0.39 67.10 -1.11
N VAL A 9 -1.62 66.66 -0.91
CA VAL A 9 -1.97 65.27 -0.64
C VAL A 9 -2.23 64.56 -1.97
N PHE A 10 -1.38 63.59 -2.33
CA PHE A 10 -1.65 62.72 -3.46
C PHE A 10 -2.41 61.49 -2.99
N ASN A 11 -3.66 61.38 -3.44
CA ASN A 11 -4.49 60.20 -3.21
C ASN A 11 -4.35 59.22 -4.37
N ASN A 12 -4.22 57.92 -4.07
CA ASN A 12 -4.06 56.82 -5.03
C ASN A 12 -2.78 56.91 -5.89
N VAL A 13 -1.61 56.95 -5.25
CA VAL A 13 -0.32 56.89 -5.95
C VAL A 13 0.07 55.42 -6.15
N THR A 14 0.26 55.02 -7.41
CA THR A 14 0.74 53.68 -7.78
C THR A 14 2.21 53.76 -8.17
N LEU A 15 3.08 53.16 -7.36
CA LEU A 15 4.49 53.04 -7.72
C LEU A 15 4.68 51.71 -8.46
N VAL A 16 5.08 51.80 -9.72
CA VAL A 16 5.34 50.65 -10.58
C VAL A 16 6.84 50.39 -10.55
N PHE A 17 7.25 49.32 -9.88
CA PHE A 17 8.59 48.77 -10.03
C PHE A 17 8.58 47.79 -11.21
N LEU A 18 9.76 47.51 -11.77
CA LEU A 18 9.96 46.71 -12.99
C LEU A 18 9.27 45.32 -13.01
N ASN A 19 8.72 44.83 -11.89
CA ASN A 19 7.86 43.63 -11.85
C ASN A 19 6.77 43.59 -10.75
N GLU A 20 6.57 44.63 -9.93
CA GLU A 20 5.49 44.68 -8.93
C GLU A 20 4.95 46.12 -8.76
N SER A 21 3.65 46.25 -8.50
CA SER A 21 2.99 47.53 -8.25
C SER A 21 2.55 47.63 -6.79
N LEU A 22 3.03 48.66 -6.08
CA LEU A 22 2.68 48.93 -4.69
C LEU A 22 1.70 50.12 -4.67
N PHE A 23 0.51 49.89 -4.15
CA PHE A 23 -0.56 50.89 -4.08
C PHE A 23 -0.45 51.63 -2.75
N LEU A 24 -0.11 52.92 -2.78
CA LEU A 24 -0.08 53.76 -1.59
C LEU A 24 -1.36 54.60 -1.56
N ARG A 25 -2.06 54.56 -0.42
CA ARG A 25 -3.36 55.21 -0.23
C ARG A 25 -3.22 56.73 -0.16
N GLU A 26 -2.21 57.21 0.55
CA GLU A 26 -1.97 58.64 0.77
C GLU A 26 -0.46 58.87 0.88
N VAL A 27 0.08 59.77 0.05
CA VAL A 27 1.49 60.21 0.13
C VAL A 27 1.48 61.71 0.33
N VAL A 28 2.03 62.15 1.44
CA VAL A 28 2.19 63.57 1.79
C VAL A 28 3.64 63.95 1.48
N ILE A 29 3.83 64.89 0.55
CA ILE A 29 5.15 65.40 0.18
C ILE A 29 5.26 66.82 0.72
N GLU A 30 6.33 67.11 1.48
CA GLU A 30 6.62 68.46 1.96
C GLU A 30 7.00 69.40 0.78
N PRO A 31 6.57 70.67 0.79
CA PRO A 31 6.63 71.57 -0.37
C PRO A 31 8.04 71.89 -0.88
N ASP A 32 9.07 71.68 -0.07
CA ASP A 32 10.48 71.83 -0.40
C ASP A 32 11.01 70.70 -1.31
N GLN A 33 10.44 69.50 -1.25
CA GLN A 33 10.72 68.38 -2.17
C GLN A 33 9.94 68.50 -3.50
N PHE A 34 8.90 69.33 -3.55
CA PHE A 34 8.02 69.49 -4.71
C PHE A 34 8.67 70.30 -5.85
N ILE A 35 9.53 71.28 -5.54
CA ILE A 35 10.24 72.06 -6.56
C ILE A 35 11.27 71.20 -7.31
N ASP A 36 11.89 70.23 -6.63
CA ASP A 36 12.75 69.23 -7.28
C ASP A 36 11.92 68.21 -8.09
N GLY A 37 10.73 67.85 -7.62
CA GLY A 37 9.76 67.03 -8.36
C GLY A 37 9.21 67.67 -9.64
N LEU A 38 9.13 69.00 -9.73
CA LEU A 38 8.70 69.71 -10.95
C LEU A 38 9.80 69.79 -12.02
N ARG A 39 11.08 69.69 -11.62
CA ARG A 39 12.22 69.53 -12.56
C ARG A 39 12.30 68.13 -13.17
N LEU A 40 11.66 67.15 -12.52
CA LEU A 40 11.57 65.74 -12.94
C LEU A 40 10.83 65.54 -14.26
N LEU A 41 9.92 66.45 -14.62
CA LEU A 41 9.15 66.38 -15.87
C LEU A 41 9.99 66.77 -17.10
N LEU A 42 11.16 67.40 -16.91
CA LEU A 42 11.94 67.98 -18.01
C LEU A 42 13.33 67.35 -18.22
N THR A 43 13.88 66.59 -17.29
CA THR A 43 15.24 66.03 -17.47
C THR A 43 15.51 64.80 -16.59
N GLY A 44 15.34 63.60 -17.17
CA GLY A 44 16.05 62.38 -16.76
C GLY A 44 15.55 61.66 -15.50
N THR A 45 15.68 60.33 -15.53
CA THR A 45 15.42 59.41 -14.41
C THR A 45 16.32 59.71 -13.21
N GLU A 46 15.73 60.17 -12.11
CA GLU A 46 16.35 60.17 -10.79
C GLU A 46 15.73 59.11 -9.88
N SER A 47 16.57 58.48 -9.07
CA SER A 47 16.18 57.50 -8.06
C SER A 47 15.74 58.21 -6.77
N PHE A 48 14.46 58.15 -6.43
CA PHE A 48 13.98 58.57 -5.11
C PHE A 48 14.25 57.48 -4.06
N ASN A 49 14.94 57.85 -2.98
CA ASN A 49 15.01 57.05 -1.78
C ASN A 49 13.73 57.25 -0.97
N LEU A 50 12.75 56.38 -1.17
CA LEU A 50 11.56 56.31 -0.32
C LEU A 50 11.93 55.60 0.99
N THR A 51 12.13 56.35 2.08
CA THR A 51 12.30 55.78 3.42
C THR A 51 10.94 55.43 4.00
N ILE A 52 10.54 54.17 3.86
CA ILE A 52 9.37 53.61 4.54
C ILE A 52 9.79 53.32 5.98
N SER A 53 9.32 54.09 6.97
CA SER A 53 9.56 53.78 8.38
C SER A 53 8.70 52.58 8.79
N SER A 54 9.27 51.38 8.82
CA SER A 54 8.61 50.23 9.43
C SER A 54 8.81 50.27 10.94
N ASN A 55 7.72 50.49 11.69
CA ASN A 55 7.78 50.56 13.16
C ASN A 55 8.02 49.19 13.81
N TYR A 56 7.77 48.09 13.10
CA TYR A 56 7.90 46.74 13.64
C TYR A 56 8.66 45.83 12.67
N THR A 57 9.55 44.99 13.21
CA THR A 57 10.22 43.90 12.48
C THR A 57 9.78 42.59 13.10
N LEU A 58 9.14 41.73 12.31
CA LEU A 58 8.59 40.47 12.78
C LEU A 58 9.57 39.32 12.50
N LEU A 59 10.10 38.73 13.55
CA LEU A 59 10.90 37.51 13.49
C LEU A 59 9.99 36.31 13.74
N PHE A 60 9.89 35.41 12.77
CA PHE A 60 9.10 34.18 12.90
C PHE A 60 9.92 32.97 12.48
N ASN A 61 9.61 31.82 13.08
CA ASN A 61 10.24 30.55 12.72
C ASN A 61 9.61 29.98 11.44
N SER A 62 10.39 29.72 10.40
CA SER A 62 9.90 29.16 9.13
C SER A 62 9.62 27.66 9.17
N SER A 63 10.04 26.94 10.22
CA SER A 63 9.83 25.49 10.33
C SER A 63 8.36 25.10 10.57
N SER A 64 7.54 26.00 11.10
CA SER A 64 6.10 25.77 11.30
C SER A 64 5.28 26.53 10.25
N TRP A 65 4.38 25.83 9.57
CA TRP A 65 3.57 26.37 8.46
C TRP A 65 2.59 27.47 8.92
N HIS A 66 2.17 27.44 10.18
CA HIS A 66 1.27 28.43 10.76
C HIS A 66 1.98 29.63 11.39
N SER A 67 3.29 29.53 11.62
CA SER A 67 4.10 30.50 12.37
C SER A 67 3.95 31.92 11.81
N ARG A 68 4.15 32.11 10.50
CA ARG A 68 4.05 33.42 9.85
C ARG A 68 2.71 34.11 10.11
N PHE A 69 1.62 33.37 9.98
CA PHE A 69 0.26 33.91 10.12
C PHE A 69 -0.10 34.19 11.58
N ILE A 70 0.38 33.36 12.51
CA ILE A 70 0.17 33.55 13.96
C ILE A 70 0.91 34.81 14.43
N PHE A 71 2.21 34.93 14.15
CA PHE A 71 2.97 36.10 14.58
C PHE A 71 2.45 37.38 13.91
N GLY A 72 2.06 37.32 12.63
CA GLY A 72 1.42 38.46 11.96
C GLY A 72 0.09 38.86 12.61
N GLY A 73 -0.73 37.88 13.01
CA GLY A 73 -1.96 38.12 13.76
C GLY A 73 -1.73 38.75 15.14
N LEU A 74 -0.66 38.37 15.84
CA LEU A 74 -0.26 38.96 17.12
C LEU A 74 0.16 40.43 16.97
N VAL A 75 0.92 40.77 15.93
CA VAL A 75 1.29 42.17 15.66
C VAL A 75 0.04 43.00 15.33
N ASN A 76 -0.86 42.47 14.51
CA ASN A 76 -2.12 43.17 14.21
C ASN A 76 -2.99 43.33 15.46
N SER A 77 -3.02 42.35 16.36
CA SER A 77 -3.72 42.47 17.64
C SER A 77 -3.10 43.56 18.52
N MET A 78 -1.77 43.63 18.60
CA MET A 78 -1.07 44.66 19.37
C MET A 78 -1.36 46.06 18.83
N VAL A 79 -1.31 46.25 17.50
CA VAL A 79 -1.65 47.54 16.86
C VAL A 79 -3.11 47.89 17.10
N TYR A 80 -4.00 46.91 17.02
CA TYR A 80 -5.43 47.11 17.27
C TYR A 80 -5.71 47.54 18.73
N ASP A 81 -5.00 46.95 19.69
CA ASP A 81 -5.09 47.34 21.09
C ASP A 81 -4.56 48.76 21.33
N GLU A 82 -3.42 49.13 20.72
CA GLU A 82 -2.84 50.47 20.83
C GLU A 82 -3.76 51.56 20.25
N CYS A 83 -4.37 51.30 19.08
CA CYS A 83 -5.36 52.18 18.48
C CYS A 83 -6.65 52.28 19.30
N GLY A 84 -7.10 51.17 19.91
CA GLY A 84 -8.29 51.17 20.77
C GLY A 84 -8.11 52.04 22.00
N VAL A 85 -6.96 51.93 22.67
CA VAL A 85 -6.63 52.71 23.88
C VAL A 85 -6.55 54.21 23.55
N THR A 86 -5.90 54.57 22.43
CA THR A 86 -5.73 55.99 22.03
C THR A 86 -7.02 56.63 21.51
N ALA A 87 -7.88 55.89 20.82
CA ALA A 87 -9.10 56.44 20.23
C ALA A 87 -10.30 56.47 21.19
N HIS A 88 -10.43 55.50 22.10
CA HIS A 88 -11.64 55.32 22.92
C HIS A 88 -11.40 55.41 24.42
N GLY A 89 -10.15 55.57 24.88
CA GLY A 89 -9.83 55.72 26.31
C GLY A 89 -10.26 54.53 27.19
N ALA A 90 -10.60 53.40 26.57
CA ALA A 90 -11.11 52.24 27.29
C ALA A 90 -9.96 51.37 27.84
N THR A 91 -10.20 50.72 28.96
CA THR A 91 -9.31 49.73 29.56
C THR A 91 -9.21 48.47 28.69
N SER A 92 -8.02 47.85 28.70
CA SER A 92 -7.50 46.75 27.86
C SER A 92 -8.32 45.43 27.74
N GLY A 93 -9.66 45.44 27.84
CA GLY A 93 -10.48 44.21 27.88
C GLY A 93 -11.72 44.18 26.98
N ASP A 94 -12.12 45.29 26.36
CA ASP A 94 -13.41 45.37 25.65
C ASP A 94 -13.34 44.96 24.17
N TRP A 95 -12.14 44.88 23.60
CA TRP A 95 -11.92 44.54 22.20
C TRP A 95 -10.85 43.46 22.06
N ASN A 96 -11.05 42.56 21.09
CA ASN A 96 -10.14 41.45 20.83
C ASN A 96 -10.03 41.23 19.32
N TYR A 97 -8.81 41.14 18.81
CA TYR A 97 -8.52 40.84 17.42
C TYR A 97 -8.01 39.41 17.28
N VAL A 98 -8.79 38.56 16.61
CA VAL A 98 -8.42 37.15 16.39
C VAL A 98 -8.37 36.86 14.90
N VAL A 99 -7.29 36.22 14.46
CA VAL A 99 -7.13 35.74 13.08
C VAL A 99 -7.54 34.27 13.02
N HIS A 100 -8.54 33.98 12.21
CA HIS A 100 -8.97 32.61 11.93
C HIS A 100 -8.51 32.20 10.53
N ASN A 101 -7.74 31.10 10.45
CA ASN A 101 -7.48 30.43 9.18
C ASN A 101 -8.49 29.30 9.01
N HIS A 102 -9.47 29.49 8.12
CA HIS A 102 -10.42 28.44 7.75
C HIS A 102 -10.27 28.17 6.25
N PRO A 103 -9.90 26.94 5.84
CA PRO A 103 -9.75 26.64 4.42
C PRO A 103 -11.10 26.75 3.71
N LEU A 104 -11.04 27.13 2.44
CA LEU A 104 -12.23 27.08 1.58
C LEU A 104 -12.69 25.62 1.43
N PRO A 105 -14.01 25.38 1.23
CA PRO A 105 -14.52 24.05 0.91
C PRO A 105 -13.80 23.45 -0.30
N ILE A 106 -13.50 22.15 -0.21
CA ILE A 106 -12.80 21.42 -1.27
C ILE A 106 -13.68 21.41 -2.53
N THR A 107 -13.07 21.71 -3.68
CA THR A 107 -13.75 21.65 -4.97
C THR A 107 -14.08 20.21 -5.37
N TYR A 108 -15.09 20.02 -6.23
CA TYR A 108 -15.49 18.69 -6.71
C TYR A 108 -14.31 17.92 -7.33
N GLU A 109 -13.55 18.56 -8.21
CA GLU A 109 -12.35 18.00 -8.86
C GLU A 109 -11.28 17.54 -7.86
N GLN A 110 -10.97 18.37 -6.86
CA GLN A 110 -10.02 18.01 -5.80
C GLN A 110 -10.50 16.80 -5.00
N SER A 111 -11.80 16.73 -4.69
CA SER A 111 -12.37 15.61 -3.95
C SER A 111 -12.31 14.28 -4.74
N ILE A 112 -12.49 14.33 -6.05
CA ILE A 112 -12.39 13.15 -6.93
C ILE A 112 -10.94 12.71 -7.04
N SER A 113 -9.99 13.65 -7.22
CA SER A 113 -8.56 13.33 -7.26
C SER A 113 -8.07 12.68 -5.97
N ILE A 114 -8.45 13.22 -4.80
CA ILE A 114 -8.09 12.63 -3.50
C ILE A 114 -8.67 11.22 -3.37
N ARG A 115 -9.95 11.03 -3.70
CA ARG A 115 -10.62 9.72 -3.65
C ARG A 115 -10.00 8.71 -4.62
N GLY A 116 -9.60 9.16 -5.82
CA GLY A 116 -8.89 8.33 -6.80
C GLY A 116 -7.55 7.83 -6.26
N LEU A 117 -6.73 8.72 -5.69
CA LEU A 117 -5.45 8.35 -5.06
C LEU A 117 -5.63 7.37 -3.90
N LEU A 118 -6.60 7.62 -3.01
CA LEU A 118 -6.91 6.70 -1.92
C LEU A 118 -7.35 5.33 -2.46
N SER A 119 -8.14 5.29 -3.53
CA SER A 119 -8.63 4.03 -4.12
C SER A 119 -7.51 3.20 -4.78
N ILE A 120 -6.53 3.86 -5.42
CA ILE A 120 -5.32 3.19 -5.94
C ILE A 120 -4.54 2.58 -4.78
N LEU A 121 -4.34 3.33 -3.70
CA LEU A 121 -3.64 2.84 -2.51
C LEU A 121 -4.38 1.68 -1.84
N THR A 122 -5.71 1.76 -1.72
CA THR A 122 -6.55 0.66 -1.24
C THR A 122 -6.40 -0.57 -2.11
N SER A 123 -6.36 -0.42 -3.45
CA SER A 123 -6.14 -1.54 -4.38
C SER A 123 -4.79 -2.21 -4.17
N LEU A 124 -3.73 -1.43 -3.93
CA LEU A 124 -2.38 -1.96 -3.64
C LEU A 124 -2.33 -2.73 -2.32
N PHE A 125 -2.92 -2.20 -1.25
CA PHE A 125 -2.97 -2.92 0.02
C PHE A 125 -3.84 -4.17 -0.04
N PHE A 126 -4.94 -4.10 -0.78
CA PHE A 126 -5.84 -5.22 -0.97
C PHE A 126 -5.20 -6.37 -1.75
N LEU A 127 -4.33 -6.06 -2.72
CA LEU A 127 -3.51 -7.05 -3.43
C LEU A 127 -2.64 -7.88 -2.48
N ILE A 128 -2.03 -7.25 -1.47
CA ILE A 128 -1.16 -7.95 -0.51
C ILE A 128 -1.93 -9.00 0.26
N VAL A 129 -3.12 -8.65 0.76
CA VAL A 129 -4.00 -9.58 1.49
C VAL A 129 -4.40 -10.76 0.58
N LEU A 130 -4.71 -10.46 -0.67
CA LEU A 130 -5.11 -11.48 -1.65
C LEU A 130 -3.96 -12.35 -2.14
N CYS A 131 -2.70 -12.01 -1.90
CA CYS A 131 -1.57 -12.91 -2.14
C CYS A 131 -1.47 -14.01 -1.07
N TYR A 132 -1.90 -13.71 0.15
CA TYR A 132 -1.86 -14.65 1.28
C TYR A 132 -3.00 -15.68 1.23
N VAL A 133 -4.22 -15.25 0.94
CA VAL A 133 -5.42 -16.10 1.04
C VAL A 133 -5.34 -17.37 0.17
N PRO A 134 -5.02 -17.30 -1.13
CA PRO A 134 -4.85 -18.50 -1.96
C PRO A 134 -3.65 -19.36 -1.54
N ALA A 135 -2.63 -18.78 -0.89
CA ALA A 135 -1.45 -19.51 -0.42
C ALA A 135 -1.76 -20.38 0.81
N SER A 136 -2.71 -19.97 1.67
CA SER A 136 -3.09 -20.76 2.84
C SER A 136 -3.81 -22.07 2.46
N PHE A 137 -4.64 -22.06 1.41
CA PHE A 137 -5.27 -23.28 0.87
C PHE A 137 -4.23 -24.29 0.37
N ALA A 138 -3.17 -23.81 -0.26
CA ALA A 138 -2.08 -24.65 -0.75
C ALA A 138 -1.32 -25.37 0.37
N THR A 139 -1.24 -24.77 1.57
CA THR A 139 -0.62 -25.38 2.75
C THR A 139 -1.31 -26.68 3.15
N PHE A 140 -2.65 -26.74 3.07
CA PHE A 140 -3.41 -27.95 3.42
C PHE A 140 -3.08 -29.11 2.47
N VAL A 141 -2.91 -28.84 1.18
CA VAL A 141 -2.49 -29.85 0.19
C VAL A 141 -1.08 -30.37 0.45
N VAL A 142 -0.18 -29.51 0.97
CA VAL A 142 1.16 -29.94 1.40
C VAL A 142 1.08 -30.80 2.66
N LYS A 143 0.27 -30.39 3.66
CA LYS A 143 0.04 -31.15 4.91
C LYS A 143 -0.52 -32.54 4.62
N GLU A 144 -1.47 -32.65 3.70
CA GLU A 144 -2.06 -33.94 3.33
C GLU A 144 -1.05 -34.90 2.67
N ARG A 145 -0.08 -34.36 1.92
CA ARG A 145 1.01 -35.15 1.34
C ARG A 145 2.08 -35.51 2.36
N SER A 146 2.44 -34.62 3.29
CA SER A 146 3.42 -34.92 4.34
C SER A 146 2.92 -36.02 5.29
N CYS A 147 1.63 -35.99 5.63
CA CYS A 147 0.98 -37.02 6.45
C CYS A 147 0.61 -38.31 5.68
N LYS A 148 0.93 -38.38 4.37
CA LYS A 148 0.55 -39.49 3.46
C LYS A 148 -0.96 -39.80 3.42
N ALA A 149 -1.81 -38.88 3.85
CA ALA A 149 -3.26 -39.04 3.82
C ALA A 149 -3.78 -39.18 2.38
N LYS A 150 -3.24 -38.39 1.44
CA LYS A 150 -3.51 -38.54 0.01
C LYS A 150 -3.19 -39.95 -0.50
N HIS A 151 -2.09 -40.53 -0.04
CA HIS A 151 -1.70 -41.90 -0.45
C HIS A 151 -2.69 -42.94 0.04
N ILE A 152 -3.16 -42.81 1.29
CA ILE A 152 -4.18 -43.70 1.85
C ILE A 152 -5.49 -43.61 1.05
N GLN A 153 -5.95 -42.40 0.71
CA GLN A 153 -7.15 -42.20 -0.11
C GLN A 153 -7.04 -42.87 -1.49
N LEU A 154 -5.86 -42.78 -2.13
CA LEU A 154 -5.61 -43.45 -3.41
C LEU A 154 -5.59 -44.98 -3.26
N CYS A 155 -5.03 -45.52 -2.17
CA CYS A 155 -5.07 -46.95 -1.86
C CYS A 155 -6.50 -47.46 -1.59
N SER A 156 -7.40 -46.59 -1.12
CA SER A 156 -8.82 -46.89 -0.97
C SER A 156 -9.62 -46.87 -2.28
N GLY A 157 -8.97 -46.63 -3.42
CA GLY A 157 -9.60 -46.70 -4.76
C GLY A 157 -10.15 -45.37 -5.29
N VAL A 158 -9.83 -44.23 -4.66
CA VAL A 158 -10.20 -42.91 -5.18
C VAL A 158 -9.38 -42.60 -6.44
N SER A 159 -10.03 -42.13 -7.50
CA SER A 159 -9.32 -41.69 -8.70
C SER A 159 -8.60 -40.36 -8.46
N ILE A 160 -7.44 -40.18 -9.11
CA ILE A 160 -6.63 -38.96 -8.96
C ILE A 160 -7.41 -37.69 -9.37
N GLN A 161 -8.29 -37.81 -10.36
CA GLN A 161 -9.11 -36.72 -10.88
C GLN A 161 -10.22 -36.36 -9.89
N ALA A 162 -10.84 -37.36 -9.26
CA ALA A 162 -11.86 -37.13 -8.24
C ALA A 162 -11.28 -36.43 -7.00
N TYR A 163 -10.06 -36.81 -6.59
CA TYR A 163 -9.33 -36.12 -5.52
C TYR A 163 -9.17 -34.62 -5.84
N TRP A 164 -8.50 -34.27 -6.93
CA TRP A 164 -8.25 -32.87 -7.28
C TRP A 164 -9.53 -32.06 -7.51
N LEU A 165 -10.56 -32.66 -8.11
CA LEU A 165 -11.85 -31.99 -8.29
C LEU A 165 -12.53 -31.72 -6.95
N SER A 166 -12.53 -32.69 -6.03
CA SER A 166 -13.13 -32.51 -4.71
C SER A 166 -12.40 -31.44 -3.88
N THR A 167 -11.06 -31.45 -3.87
CA THR A 167 -10.25 -30.43 -3.20
C THR A 167 -10.51 -29.05 -3.79
N TYR A 168 -10.51 -28.93 -5.11
CA TYR A 168 -10.75 -27.66 -5.79
C TYR A 168 -12.16 -27.11 -5.54
N LEU A 169 -13.19 -27.96 -5.57
CA LEU A 169 -14.57 -27.55 -5.28
C LEU A 169 -14.72 -27.09 -3.83
N TRP A 170 -14.09 -27.79 -2.88
CA TRP A 170 -14.11 -27.40 -1.47
C TRP A 170 -13.44 -26.03 -1.26
N ASP A 171 -12.24 -25.84 -1.78
CA ASP A 171 -11.51 -24.58 -1.67
C ASP A 171 -12.26 -23.45 -2.40
N LEU A 172 -12.89 -23.74 -3.55
CA LEU A 172 -13.69 -22.77 -4.29
C LEU A 172 -14.93 -22.32 -3.49
N LEU A 173 -15.59 -23.23 -2.77
CA LEU A 173 -16.73 -22.88 -1.91
C LEU A 173 -16.30 -21.95 -0.77
N LEU A 174 -15.19 -22.27 -0.08
CA LEU A 174 -14.63 -21.42 0.98
C LEU A 174 -14.18 -20.07 0.43
N TYR A 175 -13.54 -20.06 -0.74
CA TYR A 175 -13.11 -18.84 -1.40
C TYR A 175 -14.30 -17.97 -1.85
N THR A 176 -15.39 -18.58 -2.30
CA THR A 176 -16.62 -17.85 -2.66
C THR A 176 -17.22 -17.15 -1.44
N ALA A 177 -17.22 -17.80 -0.27
CA ALA A 177 -17.64 -17.17 0.99
C ALA A 177 -16.72 -15.99 1.37
N PHE A 178 -15.40 -16.16 1.23
CA PHE A 178 -14.42 -15.09 1.44
C PHE A 178 -14.64 -13.90 0.50
N ALA A 179 -14.81 -14.15 -0.81
CA ALA A 179 -15.08 -13.10 -1.80
C ALA A 179 -16.38 -12.34 -1.50
N GLY A 180 -17.42 -13.05 -1.06
CA GLY A 180 -18.67 -12.46 -0.60
C GLY A 180 -18.49 -11.57 0.63
N MET A 181 -17.73 -12.05 1.63
CA MET A 181 -17.45 -11.28 2.85
C MET A 181 -16.66 -10.00 2.54
N VAL A 182 -15.63 -10.07 1.70
CA VAL A 182 -14.88 -8.89 1.28
C VAL A 182 -15.77 -7.88 0.57
N THR A 183 -16.61 -8.34 -0.36
CA THR A 183 -17.55 -7.48 -1.08
C THR A 183 -18.56 -6.84 -0.12
N ALA A 184 -19.04 -7.57 0.89
CA ALA A 184 -19.93 -7.06 1.92
C ALA A 184 -19.26 -5.99 2.78
N ILE A 185 -17.97 -6.16 3.13
CA ILE A 185 -17.19 -5.15 3.86
C ILE A 185 -17.12 -3.85 3.07
N PHE A 186 -16.79 -3.91 1.77
CA PHE A 186 -16.83 -2.74 0.90
C PHE A 186 -18.22 -2.08 0.97
N PHE A 187 -19.30 -2.86 0.82
CA PHE A 187 -20.67 -2.35 0.90
C PHE A 187 -20.98 -1.63 2.24
N CYS A 188 -20.52 -2.18 3.37
CA CYS A 188 -20.70 -1.59 4.70
C CYS A 188 -19.99 -0.24 4.88
N PHE A 189 -18.80 -0.06 4.31
CA PHE A 189 -18.07 1.23 4.36
C PHE A 189 -18.76 2.35 3.55
N GLY A 190 -19.73 2.00 2.70
CA GLY A 190 -20.62 2.95 2.05
C GLY A 190 -19.96 3.86 1.01
N ARG A 191 -20.74 4.81 0.50
CA ARG A 191 -20.38 5.65 -0.67
C ARG A 191 -19.24 6.63 -0.39
N GLN A 192 -19.04 7.03 0.86
CA GLN A 192 -18.06 8.06 1.24
C GLN A 192 -16.61 7.57 1.10
N TYR A 193 -16.35 6.30 1.45
CA TYR A 193 -14.99 5.73 1.46
C TYR A 193 -14.76 4.69 0.36
N ALA A 194 -15.77 3.89 0.03
CA ALA A 194 -15.66 2.80 -0.95
C ALA A 194 -16.51 3.02 -2.21
N GLY A 195 -16.99 4.26 -2.44
CA GLY A 195 -17.85 4.61 -3.56
C GLY A 195 -17.32 4.17 -4.92
N VAL A 196 -16.00 4.27 -5.12
CA VAL A 196 -15.30 3.93 -6.37
C VAL A 196 -15.42 2.45 -6.76
N PHE A 197 -15.56 1.56 -5.76
CA PHE A 197 -15.61 0.10 -5.97
C PHE A 197 -17.05 -0.45 -6.04
N ILE A 198 -18.02 0.25 -5.47
CA ILE A 198 -19.39 -0.28 -5.26
C ILE A 198 -20.42 0.42 -6.13
N TYR A 199 -20.22 1.72 -6.41
CA TYR A 199 -21.18 2.54 -7.11
C TYR A 199 -20.67 2.88 -8.52
N PRO A 200 -21.52 2.72 -9.56
CA PRO A 200 -22.84 2.09 -9.60
C PRO A 200 -22.82 0.58 -9.27
N ALA A 201 -23.98 -0.03 -8.96
CA ALA A 201 -24.07 -1.44 -8.54
C ALA A 201 -23.39 -2.45 -9.50
N THR A 202 -23.28 -2.09 -10.77
CA THR A 202 -22.51 -2.83 -11.79
C THR A 202 -21.03 -2.93 -11.44
N THR A 203 -20.45 -1.89 -10.85
CA THR A 203 -19.05 -1.85 -10.37
C THR A 203 -18.85 -2.80 -9.21
N GLY A 204 -19.75 -2.81 -8.22
CA GLY A 204 -19.72 -3.75 -7.10
C GLY A 204 -19.82 -5.21 -7.56
N PHE A 205 -20.69 -5.48 -8.54
CA PHE A 205 -20.78 -6.81 -9.16
C PHE A 205 -19.49 -7.17 -9.93
N THR A 206 -18.89 -6.21 -10.63
CA THR A 206 -17.62 -6.40 -11.34
C THR A 206 -16.49 -6.72 -10.36
N LEU A 207 -16.42 -6.04 -9.22
CA LEU A 207 -15.47 -6.32 -8.15
C LEU A 207 -15.64 -7.74 -7.60
N PHE A 208 -16.88 -8.14 -7.29
CA PHE A 208 -17.17 -9.49 -6.82
C PHE A 208 -16.71 -10.55 -7.82
N ILE A 209 -17.07 -10.39 -9.11
CA ILE A 209 -16.64 -11.29 -10.19
C ILE A 209 -15.12 -11.33 -10.30
N LEU A 210 -14.45 -10.18 -10.23
CA LEU A 210 -13.00 -10.09 -10.36
C LEU A 210 -12.29 -10.84 -9.22
N ILE A 211 -12.73 -10.65 -7.98
CA ILE A 211 -12.21 -11.39 -6.82
C ILE A 211 -12.50 -12.89 -6.99
N TRP A 212 -13.73 -13.25 -7.37
CA TRP A 212 -14.13 -14.64 -7.54
C TRP A 212 -13.30 -15.37 -8.60
N PHE A 213 -13.15 -14.80 -9.80
CA PHE A 213 -12.31 -15.37 -10.86
C PHE A 213 -10.83 -15.41 -10.51
N TYR A 214 -10.35 -14.46 -9.71
CA TYR A 214 -8.99 -14.53 -9.17
C TYR A 214 -8.79 -15.79 -8.32
N GLY A 215 -9.72 -16.13 -7.43
CA GLY A 215 -9.65 -17.40 -6.68
C GLY A 215 -9.72 -18.62 -7.58
N VAL A 216 -10.65 -18.63 -8.55
CA VAL A 216 -10.85 -19.71 -9.51
C VAL A 216 -9.54 -20.03 -10.27
N ALA A 217 -8.76 -19.02 -10.64
CA ALA A 217 -7.50 -19.16 -11.36
C ALA A 217 -6.27 -19.36 -10.46
N CYS A 218 -6.21 -18.69 -9.32
CA CYS A 218 -5.03 -18.69 -8.43
C CYS A 218 -4.91 -19.99 -7.62
N LEU A 219 -6.03 -20.60 -7.22
CA LEU A 219 -6.04 -21.89 -6.51
C LEU A 219 -5.29 -23.00 -7.28
N PRO A 220 -5.63 -23.32 -8.55
CA PRO A 220 -4.93 -24.37 -9.29
C PRO A 220 -3.48 -24.01 -9.59
N LEU A 221 -3.15 -22.73 -9.78
CA LEU A 221 -1.75 -22.29 -9.88
C LEU A 221 -0.97 -22.63 -8.61
N ASN A 222 -1.53 -22.34 -7.43
CA ASN A 222 -0.85 -22.61 -6.17
C ASN A 222 -0.69 -24.10 -5.92
N TYR A 223 -1.65 -24.93 -6.31
CA TYR A 223 -1.49 -26.39 -6.28
C TYR A 223 -0.28 -26.85 -7.09
N CYS A 224 -0.02 -26.24 -8.25
CA CYS A 224 1.16 -26.53 -9.06
C CYS A 224 2.46 -26.19 -8.31
N TYR A 225 2.48 -25.10 -7.53
CA TYR A 225 3.63 -24.75 -6.69
C TYR A 225 3.85 -25.73 -5.54
N THR A 226 2.78 -26.32 -4.98
CA THR A 226 2.92 -27.25 -3.85
C THR A 226 3.83 -28.44 -4.18
N PHE A 227 3.91 -28.88 -5.45
CA PHE A 227 4.77 -29.99 -5.86
C PHE A 227 6.26 -29.80 -5.54
N ALA A 228 6.74 -28.55 -5.43
CA ALA A 228 8.12 -28.26 -5.08
C ALA A 228 8.44 -28.37 -3.58
N PHE A 229 7.43 -28.46 -2.71
CA PHE A 229 7.57 -28.37 -1.24
C PHE A 229 7.05 -29.60 -0.50
N GLU A 230 7.73 -29.94 0.60
CA GLU A 230 7.32 -30.98 1.57
C GLU A 230 6.87 -30.41 2.90
N ASN A 231 7.51 -29.32 3.36
CA ASN A 231 7.20 -28.70 4.65
C ASN A 231 6.06 -27.67 4.50
N PRO A 232 4.93 -27.82 5.22
CA PRO A 232 3.77 -26.94 5.04
C PRO A 232 4.04 -25.45 5.31
N PRO A 233 4.68 -25.04 6.42
CA PRO A 233 4.92 -23.61 6.70
C PRO A 233 5.86 -22.97 5.68
N SER A 234 6.89 -23.70 5.24
CA SER A 234 7.84 -23.22 4.22
C SER A 234 7.15 -23.04 2.86
N ALA A 235 6.24 -23.94 2.50
CA ALA A 235 5.45 -23.82 1.28
C ALA A 235 4.57 -22.57 1.31
N GLN A 236 3.90 -22.30 2.44
CA GLN A 236 3.04 -21.12 2.59
C GLN A 236 3.79 -19.82 2.34
N ILE A 237 4.93 -19.64 3.02
CA ILE A 237 5.73 -18.40 2.92
C ILE A 237 6.29 -18.25 1.51
N ALA A 238 6.78 -19.32 0.89
CA ALA A 238 7.33 -19.27 -0.46
C ALA A 238 6.26 -18.96 -1.52
N ILE A 239 5.10 -19.62 -1.46
CA ILE A 239 3.98 -19.39 -2.38
C ILE A 239 3.42 -17.98 -2.21
N MET A 240 3.25 -17.52 -0.95
CA MET A 240 2.88 -16.13 -0.66
C MET A 240 3.89 -15.16 -1.26
N GLY A 241 5.20 -15.42 -1.13
CA GLY A 241 6.25 -14.58 -1.70
C GLY A 241 6.20 -14.51 -3.22
N ILE A 242 5.96 -15.63 -3.90
CA ILE A 242 5.78 -15.67 -5.36
C ILE A 242 4.54 -14.88 -5.78
N ASN A 243 3.41 -15.09 -5.09
CA ASN A 243 2.17 -14.35 -5.36
C ASN A 243 2.33 -12.84 -5.09
N PHE A 244 3.09 -12.47 -4.06
CA PHE A 244 3.40 -11.06 -3.76
C PHE A 244 4.26 -10.41 -4.84
N VAL A 245 5.34 -11.05 -5.30
CA VAL A 245 6.17 -10.47 -6.37
C VAL A 245 5.37 -10.33 -7.65
N THR A 246 4.59 -11.34 -8.01
CA THR A 246 3.83 -11.35 -9.26
C THR A 246 2.62 -10.42 -9.22
N GLY A 247 1.92 -10.32 -8.09
CA GLY A 247 0.74 -9.47 -7.93
C GLY A 247 1.06 -8.03 -7.54
N PHE A 248 1.94 -7.80 -6.58
CA PHE A 248 2.26 -6.47 -6.09
C PHE A 248 3.38 -5.79 -6.89
N CYS A 249 4.53 -6.45 -7.05
CA CYS A 249 5.70 -5.81 -7.68
C CYS A 249 5.46 -5.57 -9.18
N PHE A 250 4.94 -6.53 -9.93
CA PHE A 250 4.70 -6.34 -11.37
C PHE A 250 3.57 -5.35 -11.67
N VAL A 251 2.51 -5.30 -10.85
CA VAL A 251 1.43 -4.31 -11.02
C VAL A 251 1.93 -2.90 -10.68
N THR A 252 2.71 -2.76 -9.61
CA THR A 252 3.35 -1.48 -9.26
C THR A 252 4.31 -1.04 -10.37
N LEU A 253 5.11 -1.96 -10.90
CA LEU A 253 6.02 -1.68 -12.03
C LEU A 253 5.25 -1.16 -13.24
N ARG A 254 4.14 -1.81 -13.63
CA ARG A 254 3.27 -1.34 -14.71
C ARG A 254 2.75 0.08 -14.46
N ASN A 255 2.24 0.36 -13.25
CA ASN A 255 1.68 1.67 -12.91
C ASN A 255 2.74 2.77 -12.92
N VAL A 256 3.95 2.49 -12.41
CA VAL A 256 5.07 3.44 -12.42
C VAL A 256 5.55 3.71 -13.85
N LEU A 257 5.69 2.68 -14.68
CA LEU A 257 6.10 2.83 -16.08
C LEU A 257 5.06 3.62 -16.89
N ASN A 258 3.76 3.36 -16.69
CA ASN A 258 2.70 4.15 -17.32
C ASN A 258 2.70 5.61 -16.87
N ALA A 259 3.14 5.92 -15.65
CA ALA A 259 3.22 7.28 -15.13
C ALA A 259 4.44 8.07 -15.67
N ILE A 260 5.58 7.39 -15.88
CA ILE A 260 6.83 8.01 -16.37
C ILE A 260 6.84 8.12 -17.90
N GLY A 261 6.01 7.33 -18.59
CA GLY A 261 6.02 7.17 -20.05
C GLY A 261 6.99 6.07 -20.44
N ASP A 262 6.46 4.96 -20.98
CA ASP A 262 7.22 3.74 -21.32
C ASP A 262 8.40 4.08 -22.25
N PRO A 263 9.65 4.12 -21.75
CA PRO A 263 10.76 4.74 -22.47
C PRO A 263 11.22 3.91 -23.67
N GLU A 264 10.92 2.61 -23.72
CA GLU A 264 11.44 1.69 -24.74
C GLU A 264 10.46 0.58 -25.19
N GLY A 265 9.18 0.67 -24.83
CA GLY A 265 8.22 -0.40 -25.11
C GLY A 265 8.44 -1.64 -24.23
N PHE A 266 9.06 -1.48 -23.06
CA PHE A 266 9.37 -2.59 -22.14
C PHE A 266 8.09 -3.34 -21.74
N LEU A 267 7.00 -2.59 -21.50
CA LEU A 267 5.71 -3.20 -21.18
C LEU A 267 5.20 -4.03 -22.35
N THR A 268 5.27 -3.53 -23.58
CA THR A 268 4.76 -4.26 -24.75
C THR A 268 5.44 -5.62 -24.96
N PHE A 269 6.69 -5.78 -24.53
CA PHE A 269 7.43 -7.04 -24.60
C PHE A 269 7.12 -7.99 -23.44
N PHE A 270 7.03 -7.49 -22.20
CA PHE A 270 6.87 -8.32 -20.99
C PHE A 270 5.42 -8.54 -20.55
N GLU A 271 4.50 -7.68 -20.97
CA GLU A 271 3.08 -7.73 -20.60
C GLU A 271 2.41 -9.07 -20.94
N PRO A 272 2.66 -9.73 -22.09
CA PRO A 272 2.12 -11.06 -22.34
C PRO A 272 2.56 -12.11 -21.31
N VAL A 273 3.79 -11.99 -20.79
CA VAL A 273 4.32 -12.90 -19.75
C VAL A 273 3.66 -12.59 -18.42
N PHE A 274 3.52 -11.32 -18.06
CA PHE A 274 2.82 -10.93 -16.83
C PHE A 274 1.34 -11.34 -16.86
N HIS A 275 0.72 -11.28 -18.03
CA HIS A 275 -0.65 -11.74 -18.26
C HIS A 275 -0.86 -13.23 -18.14
N THR A 276 0.20 -14.05 -18.05
CA THR A 276 0.06 -15.47 -17.69
C THR A 276 -0.08 -15.65 -16.19
N LEU A 277 0.09 -14.61 -15.37
CA LEU A 277 0.07 -14.72 -13.91
C LEU A 277 -1.27 -14.17 -13.36
N PRO A 278 -2.12 -15.02 -12.75
CA PRO A 278 -3.38 -14.60 -12.16
C PRO A 278 -3.27 -13.44 -11.15
N PRO A 279 -2.26 -13.38 -10.26
CA PRO A 279 -2.10 -12.25 -9.34
C PRO A 279 -1.89 -10.90 -10.05
N TYR A 280 -1.21 -10.91 -11.21
CA TYR A 280 -1.01 -9.71 -12.01
C TYR A 280 -2.32 -9.28 -12.71
N ASN A 281 -3.01 -10.22 -13.36
CA ASN A 281 -4.29 -9.98 -14.04
C ASN A 281 -5.33 -9.39 -13.09
N PHE A 282 -5.39 -9.90 -11.86
CA PHE A 282 -6.27 -9.36 -10.82
C PHE A 282 -5.92 -7.92 -10.44
N GLY A 283 -4.63 -7.61 -10.21
CA GLY A 283 -4.21 -6.27 -9.84
C GLY A 283 -4.38 -5.25 -10.97
N GLU A 284 -4.12 -5.64 -12.22
CA GLU A 284 -4.45 -4.82 -13.39
C GLU A 284 -5.97 -4.57 -13.48
N GLY A 285 -6.78 -5.62 -13.24
CA GLY A 285 -8.24 -5.53 -13.23
C GLY A 285 -8.76 -4.52 -12.20
N LEU A 286 -8.18 -4.49 -10.99
CA LEU A 286 -8.50 -3.50 -9.95
C LEU A 286 -8.10 -2.09 -10.34
N MET A 287 -6.88 -1.91 -10.87
CA MET A 287 -6.37 -0.59 -11.27
C MET A 287 -7.18 0.00 -12.42
N THR A 288 -7.58 -0.84 -13.37
CA THR A 288 -8.43 -0.45 -14.50
C THR A 288 -9.86 -0.15 -14.05
N LEU A 289 -10.37 -0.88 -13.05
CA LEU A 289 -11.66 -0.59 -12.42
C LEU A 289 -11.66 0.80 -11.78
N VAL A 290 -10.65 1.11 -10.95
CA VAL A 290 -10.50 2.43 -10.32
C VAL A 290 -10.41 3.54 -11.37
N SER A 291 -9.59 3.34 -12.40
CA SER A 291 -9.40 4.32 -13.48
C SER A 291 -10.67 4.56 -14.30
N THR A 292 -11.46 3.50 -14.55
CA THR A 292 -12.74 3.59 -15.28
C THR A 292 -13.80 4.29 -14.43
N SER A 293 -13.90 3.96 -13.13
CA SER A 293 -14.79 4.64 -12.20
C SER A 293 -14.47 6.13 -12.10
N TYR A 294 -13.18 6.48 -12.03
CA TYR A 294 -12.70 7.86 -12.03
C TYR A 294 -13.09 8.61 -13.32
N THR A 295 -12.86 7.98 -14.48
CA THR A 295 -13.20 8.57 -15.79
C THR A 295 -14.70 8.80 -15.94
N ASN A 296 -15.53 7.85 -15.50
CA ASN A 296 -16.98 7.97 -15.54
C ASN A 296 -17.51 9.06 -14.62
N GLU A 297 -16.88 9.29 -13.45
CA GLU A 297 -17.29 10.35 -12.52
C GLU A 297 -16.94 11.75 -13.06
N ILE A 298 -15.80 11.93 -13.74
CA ILE A 298 -15.38 13.23 -14.31
C ILE A 298 -16.02 13.51 -15.66
N SER A 299 -15.96 12.54 -16.58
CA SER A 299 -16.38 12.75 -17.97
C SER A 299 -17.89 12.56 -18.17
N GLY A 300 -18.61 12.05 -17.17
CA GLY A 300 -20.02 11.69 -17.27
C GLY A 300 -20.31 10.58 -18.30
N SER A 301 -19.27 9.90 -18.80
CA SER A 301 -19.40 8.77 -19.71
C SER A 301 -19.96 7.55 -18.95
N ASN A 302 -20.84 6.79 -19.57
CA ASN A 302 -21.33 5.51 -19.02
C ASN A 302 -20.54 4.35 -19.62
N ILE A 303 -19.22 4.32 -19.42
CA ILE A 303 -18.40 3.18 -19.85
C ILE A 303 -18.73 2.02 -18.91
N SER A 304 -19.21 0.91 -19.47
CA SER A 304 -19.51 -0.28 -18.68
C SER A 304 -18.23 -0.81 -18.04
N THR A 305 -18.24 -0.97 -16.71
CA THR A 305 -17.09 -1.46 -15.92
C THR A 305 -16.70 -2.89 -16.28
N LEU A 306 -17.64 -3.66 -16.84
CA LEU A 306 -17.43 -5.03 -17.31
C LEU A 306 -17.05 -5.09 -18.80
N GLY A 307 -16.97 -3.93 -19.48
CA GLY A 307 -16.55 -3.86 -20.88
C GLY A 307 -15.12 -4.37 -21.09
N TRP A 308 -14.83 -4.78 -22.32
CA TRP A 308 -13.49 -5.29 -22.70
C TRP A 308 -12.37 -4.25 -22.47
N GLY A 309 -12.68 -2.96 -22.63
CA GLY A 309 -11.75 -1.86 -22.36
C GLY A 309 -11.65 -1.45 -20.87
N ALA A 310 -12.38 -2.12 -19.98
CA ALA A 310 -12.32 -1.92 -18.54
C ALA A 310 -11.76 -3.21 -17.89
N SER A 311 -12.43 -3.78 -16.88
CA SER A 311 -11.94 -4.99 -16.19
C SER A 311 -12.31 -6.30 -16.90
N GLY A 312 -13.10 -6.25 -17.98
CA GLY A 312 -13.60 -7.44 -18.68
C GLY A 312 -12.50 -8.31 -19.31
N LYS A 313 -11.46 -7.70 -19.88
CA LYS A 313 -10.29 -8.42 -20.44
C LYS A 313 -9.60 -9.26 -19.36
N SER A 314 -9.32 -8.66 -18.20
CA SER A 314 -8.64 -9.35 -17.09
C SER A 314 -9.48 -10.50 -16.53
N ILE A 315 -10.80 -10.32 -16.42
CA ILE A 315 -11.72 -11.40 -15.98
C ILE A 315 -11.72 -12.56 -16.97
N PHE A 316 -11.79 -12.26 -18.27
CA PHE A 316 -11.76 -13.30 -19.30
C PHE A 316 -10.44 -14.08 -19.30
N LEU A 317 -9.30 -13.38 -19.14
CA LEU A 317 -7.99 -14.02 -19.03
C LEU A 317 -7.91 -14.94 -17.81
N LEU A 318 -8.38 -14.49 -16.64
CA LEU A 318 -8.44 -15.32 -15.43
C LEU A 318 -9.28 -16.58 -15.65
N ALA A 319 -10.41 -16.48 -16.36
CA ALA A 319 -11.24 -17.64 -16.67
C ALA A 319 -10.51 -18.68 -17.53
N VAL A 320 -9.74 -18.23 -18.53
CA VAL A 320 -8.93 -19.11 -19.38
C VAL A 320 -7.78 -19.74 -18.59
N GLU A 321 -7.08 -18.94 -17.79
CA GLU A 321 -5.98 -19.39 -16.93
C GLU A 321 -6.42 -20.49 -15.95
N ALA A 322 -7.62 -20.38 -15.38
CA ALA A 322 -8.15 -21.40 -14.48
C ALA A 322 -8.22 -22.78 -15.14
N VAL A 323 -8.71 -22.85 -16.37
CA VAL A 323 -8.80 -24.12 -17.12
C VAL A 323 -7.40 -24.65 -17.45
N VAL A 324 -6.50 -23.76 -17.86
CA VAL A 324 -5.10 -24.11 -18.19
C VAL A 324 -4.37 -24.65 -16.97
N TYR A 325 -4.46 -23.97 -15.83
CA TYR A 325 -3.76 -24.38 -14.60
C TYR A 325 -4.36 -25.62 -13.95
N PHE A 326 -5.69 -25.78 -14.01
CA PHE A 326 -6.30 -27.02 -13.52
C PHE A 326 -5.88 -28.21 -14.39
N GLY A 327 -5.83 -28.04 -15.72
CA GLY A 327 -5.27 -29.03 -16.63
C GLY A 327 -3.80 -29.32 -16.35
N LEU A 328 -2.99 -28.29 -16.10
CA LEU A 328 -1.58 -28.41 -15.76
C LEU A 328 -1.38 -29.16 -14.43
N CYS A 329 -2.21 -28.91 -13.42
CA CYS A 329 -2.20 -29.62 -12.15
C CYS A 329 -2.43 -31.13 -12.33
N LEU A 330 -3.41 -31.51 -13.17
CA LEU A 330 -3.66 -32.92 -13.51
C LEU A 330 -2.51 -33.54 -14.32
N LEU A 331 -1.91 -32.79 -15.23
CA LEU A 331 -0.76 -33.25 -16.02
C LEU A 331 0.47 -33.49 -15.13
N LEU A 332 0.75 -32.61 -14.17
CA LEU A 332 1.86 -32.76 -13.23
C LEU A 332 1.72 -34.01 -12.34
N GLU A 333 0.49 -34.40 -12.03
CA GLU A 333 0.22 -35.63 -11.27
C GLU A 333 0.27 -36.89 -12.16
N SER A 334 0.12 -36.75 -13.47
CA SER A 334 0.11 -37.88 -14.41
C SER A 334 1.49 -38.54 -14.55
N PRO A 335 1.56 -39.85 -14.84
CA PRO A 335 2.84 -40.58 -14.99
C PRO A 335 3.68 -40.10 -16.19
N ILE A 336 3.11 -39.29 -17.09
CA ILE A 336 3.77 -38.79 -18.31
C ILE A 336 4.88 -37.78 -17.97
N LEU A 337 4.70 -37.00 -16.90
CA LEU A 337 5.68 -36.01 -16.41
C LEU A 337 6.47 -36.50 -15.19
N ALA A 338 6.42 -37.81 -14.89
CA ALA A 338 7.16 -38.40 -13.77
C ALA A 338 8.69 -38.18 -13.87
N THR A 339 9.23 -38.10 -15.09
CA THR A 339 10.63 -37.78 -15.36
C THR A 339 10.98 -36.33 -15.01
N TRP A 340 10.08 -35.39 -15.26
CA TRP A 340 10.21 -33.98 -14.86
C TRP A 340 10.13 -33.82 -13.34
N ARG A 341 9.24 -34.57 -12.69
CA ARG A 341 9.15 -34.64 -11.22
C ARG A 341 10.46 -35.15 -10.61
N ALA A 342 11.03 -36.22 -11.14
CA ALA A 342 12.32 -36.75 -10.69
C ALA A 342 13.47 -35.72 -10.88
N SER A 343 13.43 -34.94 -11.97
CA SER A 343 14.39 -33.85 -12.20
C SER A 343 14.25 -32.73 -11.16
N LEU A 344 13.01 -32.30 -10.85
CA LEU A 344 12.72 -31.31 -9.80
C LEU A 344 13.15 -31.81 -8.41
N GLU A 345 12.89 -33.07 -8.08
CA GLU A 345 13.35 -33.70 -6.84
C GLU A 345 14.88 -33.74 -6.77
N SER A 346 15.56 -34.02 -7.89
CA SER A 346 17.03 -33.99 -7.95
C SER A 346 17.61 -32.58 -7.78
N PHE A 347 16.93 -31.55 -8.31
CA PHE A 347 17.31 -30.15 -8.12
C PHE A 347 17.07 -29.72 -6.67
N ARG A 348 15.94 -30.12 -6.07
CA ARG A 348 15.61 -29.88 -4.66
C ARG A 348 16.67 -30.47 -3.73
N MET A 349 17.09 -31.71 -3.97
CA MET A 349 18.15 -32.38 -3.20
C MET A 349 19.51 -31.66 -3.31
N ARG A 350 19.80 -31.00 -4.44
CA ARG A 350 21.02 -30.19 -4.62
C ARG A 350 20.94 -28.85 -3.88
N VAL A 351 19.77 -28.20 -3.85
CA VAL A 351 19.56 -26.95 -3.11
C VAL A 351 19.57 -27.20 -1.59
N GLY A 352 18.92 -28.27 -1.13
CA GLY A 352 18.93 -28.67 0.28
C GLY A 352 20.34 -28.98 0.80
N ARG A 353 21.16 -29.71 0.02
CA ARG A 353 22.57 -29.94 0.36
C ARG A 353 23.38 -28.64 0.46
N ARG A 354 23.08 -27.63 -0.37
CA ARG A 354 23.76 -26.33 -0.30
C ARG A 354 23.43 -25.56 0.96
N GLN A 355 22.15 -25.53 1.38
CA GLN A 355 21.76 -24.89 2.64
C GLN A 355 22.35 -25.61 3.86
N GLN A 356 22.36 -26.93 3.88
CA GLN A 356 22.98 -27.70 4.97
C GLN A 356 24.50 -27.47 5.05
N SER A 357 25.18 -27.44 3.91
CA SER A 357 26.62 -27.10 3.85
C SER A 357 26.94 -25.64 4.20
N GLN A 358 25.97 -24.72 4.06
CA GLN A 358 26.13 -23.32 4.43
C GLN A 358 25.87 -23.10 5.93
N GLN A 359 24.96 -23.87 6.53
CA GLN A 359 24.73 -23.88 7.97
C GLN A 359 25.88 -24.57 8.74
N GLU A 360 26.46 -25.63 8.19
CA GLU A 360 27.69 -26.25 8.71
C GLU A 360 28.91 -25.32 8.58
N ARG A 361 28.96 -24.45 7.56
CA ARG A 361 30.01 -23.43 7.43
C ARG A 361 29.78 -22.17 8.26
N GLY A 362 28.53 -21.84 8.59
CA GLY A 362 28.17 -20.72 9.45
C GLY A 362 28.29 -21.03 10.95
N GLY A 363 28.25 -22.30 11.35
CA GLY A 363 28.44 -22.75 12.73
C GLY A 363 29.89 -23.03 13.13
N GLY A 364 30.85 -22.92 12.21
CA GLY A 364 32.27 -23.28 12.43
C GLY A 364 33.18 -22.14 12.90
N GLY A 365 32.63 -21.12 13.57
CA GLY A 365 33.37 -19.93 14.01
C GLY A 365 33.14 -19.62 15.48
N GLY A 366 33.62 -20.49 16.37
CA GLY A 366 33.52 -20.31 17.81
C GLY A 366 34.31 -21.38 18.55
N ASP A 367 35.63 -21.38 18.39
CA ASP A 367 36.54 -22.23 19.17
C ASP A 367 37.16 -21.38 20.29
N GLY A 368 37.00 -21.84 21.53
CA GLY A 368 37.36 -21.09 22.73
C GLY A 368 37.13 -21.82 24.04
N GLY A 369 37.81 -22.97 24.22
CA GLY A 369 38.39 -23.40 25.49
C GLY A 369 37.51 -24.09 26.55
N ALA A 370 37.80 -25.39 26.79
CA ALA A 370 38.33 -25.94 28.05
C ALA A 370 37.80 -27.37 28.35
N GLU A 371 38.76 -28.29 28.54
CA GLU A 371 38.79 -29.46 29.44
C GLU A 371 37.54 -30.37 29.53
N GLY A 372 37.59 -31.68 29.28
CA GLY A 372 38.59 -32.66 29.68
C GLY A 372 37.89 -33.79 30.46
N THR A 373 38.29 -35.05 30.22
CA THR A 373 37.76 -36.36 30.70
C THR A 373 36.74 -37.01 29.75
N GLY A 374 36.92 -38.21 29.23
CA GLY A 374 37.77 -39.34 29.61
C GLY A 374 36.88 -40.57 29.77
N GLY A 375 36.78 -41.41 28.74
CA GLY A 375 35.96 -42.63 28.79
C GLY A 375 35.97 -43.42 27.49
N THR A 376 36.87 -44.41 27.43
CA THR A 376 37.05 -45.39 26.36
C THR A 376 36.06 -46.56 26.45
N ALA A 377 35.41 -46.92 25.34
CA ALA A 377 34.99 -48.27 24.92
C ALA A 377 34.47 -48.13 23.48
N GLY A 378 35.03 -48.76 22.46
CA GLY A 378 35.00 -50.21 22.24
C GLY A 378 33.98 -50.47 21.12
N GLY A 379 34.45 -50.94 19.96
CA GLY A 379 33.67 -51.01 18.73
C GLY A 379 32.50 -51.99 18.76
N ASP A 380 31.54 -51.79 17.85
CA ASP A 380 31.19 -52.80 16.85
C ASP A 380 30.14 -52.25 15.88
N ALA A 381 30.37 -52.55 14.60
CA ALA A 381 29.40 -52.41 13.54
C ALA A 381 28.31 -53.48 13.74
N GLY A 382 27.05 -53.05 13.88
CA GLY A 382 25.95 -54.00 14.02
C GLY A 382 24.59 -53.33 14.10
N SER A 383 23.86 -53.34 12.99
CA SER A 383 22.40 -53.38 12.90
C SER A 383 21.59 -52.55 13.91
N MET A 384 21.11 -51.38 13.48
CA MET A 384 19.93 -50.78 14.10
C MET A 384 18.85 -50.60 13.05
N TRP A 385 17.99 -51.62 13.00
CA TRP A 385 16.64 -51.52 12.46
C TRP A 385 15.99 -50.27 13.06
N CYS A 386 15.76 -49.27 12.22
CA CYS A 386 14.94 -48.13 12.58
C CYS A 386 13.51 -48.66 12.74
N ARG A 387 13.15 -48.94 13.99
CA ARG A 387 11.80 -49.25 14.44
C ARG A 387 10.92 -48.08 14.01
N VAL A 388 10.14 -48.28 12.96
CA VAL A 388 9.06 -47.37 12.55
C VAL A 388 8.09 -47.30 13.71
N ARG A 389 8.23 -46.25 14.54
CA ARG A 389 7.18 -45.82 15.44
C ARG A 389 6.12 -45.20 14.55
N VAL A 390 5.03 -45.94 14.36
CA VAL A 390 3.77 -45.36 13.87
C VAL A 390 3.28 -44.48 15.01
N GLU A 391 3.73 -43.23 15.04
CA GLU A 391 3.00 -42.17 15.73
C GLU A 391 1.80 -41.84 14.86
N GLU A 392 0.61 -42.07 15.43
CA GLU A 392 -0.68 -41.72 14.88
C GLU A 392 -0.84 -40.20 14.89
N ASP A 393 -0.13 -39.49 14.02
CA ASP A 393 -0.44 -38.10 13.69
C ASP A 393 -1.62 -38.10 12.69
N LEU A 394 -2.78 -38.49 13.20
CA LEU A 394 -4.07 -38.09 12.61
C LEU A 394 -4.05 -36.56 12.50
N CYS A 395 -4.40 -36.05 11.33
CA CYS A 395 -4.32 -34.63 10.98
C CYS A 395 -5.06 -33.73 11.98
N GLY A 396 -4.37 -33.31 13.04
CA GLY A 396 -4.87 -32.35 14.02
C GLY A 396 -4.83 -30.95 13.43
N PHE A 397 -6.00 -30.40 13.10
CA PHE A 397 -6.22 -28.96 13.03
C PHE A 397 -6.34 -28.38 14.44
N ASP A 398 -6.82 -29.19 15.39
CA ASP A 398 -6.99 -28.82 16.79
C ASP A 398 -5.67 -28.65 17.55
N ASP A 399 -4.61 -29.39 17.18
CA ASP A 399 -3.31 -29.29 17.87
C ASP A 399 -2.53 -28.01 17.53
N ASP A 400 -2.67 -27.52 16.29
CA ASP A 400 -2.04 -26.26 15.86
C ASP A 400 -2.74 -25.05 16.53
N VAL A 401 -4.07 -25.06 16.63
CA VAL A 401 -4.85 -24.04 17.36
C VAL A 401 -4.61 -24.13 18.87
N ALA A 402 -4.51 -25.33 19.43
CA ALA A 402 -4.18 -25.53 20.84
C ALA A 402 -2.74 -25.10 21.17
N ALA A 403 -1.78 -25.25 20.24
CA ALA A 403 -0.42 -24.76 20.41
C ALA A 403 -0.36 -23.22 20.37
N GLU A 404 -1.13 -22.59 19.48
CA GLU A 404 -1.23 -21.13 19.41
C GLU A 404 -1.93 -20.55 20.64
N GLN A 405 -3.00 -21.20 21.13
CA GLN A 405 -3.68 -20.84 22.38
C GLN A 405 -2.75 -20.96 23.61
N ARG A 406 -1.95 -22.04 23.69
CA ARG A 406 -0.96 -22.22 24.77
C ARG A 406 0.17 -21.20 24.71
N ALA A 407 0.56 -20.73 23.51
CA ALA A 407 1.57 -19.68 23.35
C ALA A 407 1.03 -18.31 23.80
N VAL A 408 -0.25 -18.02 23.54
CA VAL A 408 -0.94 -16.81 24.04
C VAL A 408 -1.10 -16.85 25.55
N ASP A 409 -1.46 -18.01 26.12
CA ASP A 409 -1.59 -18.16 27.57
C ASP A 409 -0.24 -18.07 28.30
N ALA A 410 0.85 -18.55 27.67
CA ALA A 410 2.20 -18.41 28.20
C ALA A 410 2.72 -16.95 28.16
N LEU A 411 2.24 -16.13 27.23
CA LEU A 411 2.54 -14.70 27.18
C LEU A 411 1.77 -13.93 28.27
N ASN A 412 0.51 -14.29 28.54
CA ASN A 412 -0.27 -13.66 29.60
C ASN A 412 0.20 -14.00 31.03
N LEU A 413 0.91 -15.11 31.22
CA LEU A 413 1.45 -15.51 32.52
C LEU A 413 2.76 -14.80 32.89
N ASN A 414 3.45 -14.16 31.94
CA ASN A 414 4.70 -13.45 32.21
C ASN A 414 4.49 -11.98 32.64
N ASP A 415 3.25 -11.48 32.67
CA ASP A 415 2.93 -10.09 33.06
C ASP A 415 2.32 -9.96 34.48
N VAL A 416 2.30 -11.03 35.30
CA VAL A 416 1.66 -11.02 36.64
C VAL A 416 2.59 -11.46 37.78
N ASP A 417 3.90 -11.23 37.66
CA ASP A 417 4.80 -11.35 38.82
C ASP A 417 5.87 -10.24 38.78
N ASP A 418 5.46 -9.03 39.19
CA ASP A 418 6.35 -8.08 39.89
C ASP A 418 5.52 -6.98 40.57
N GLY A 419 5.41 -7.05 41.90
CA GLY A 419 4.71 -6.02 42.66
C GLY A 419 4.45 -6.32 44.14
N GLY A 420 5.44 -6.87 44.85
CA GLY A 420 5.39 -6.99 46.31
C GLY A 420 6.05 -5.82 47.03
N GLY A 421 5.32 -5.18 47.96
CA GLY A 421 5.84 -4.62 49.22
C GLY A 421 6.61 -3.29 49.16
N GLY A 422 6.01 -2.24 49.74
CA GLY A 422 6.63 -0.95 50.05
C GLY A 422 5.61 0.11 50.42
#